data_AF-A0A5D4MAT0-F1
#
_entry.id   AF-A0A5D4MAT0-F1
#
_cell.length_a   1.000
_cell.length_b   1.000
_cell.length_c   1.000
_cell.angle_alpha   90.00
_cell.angle_beta   90.00
_cell.angle_gamma   90.00
#
_symmetry.space_group_name_H-M   'P 1'
#
loop_
_entity.id
_entity.type
_entity.pdbx_description
1 polymer ?
#
loop_
_entity_poly.entity_id
_entity_poly.type
_entity_poly.pdbx_seq_one_letter_code
_entity_poly.pdbx_strand_id
1 'polypeptide(L)'
;MNILKQLKGFNFDAPDAGSEFAALADALKLVTEGKDNATGKLKHLYSTVKDDSLKSECAVILFDLYFAESDWKQIELNGLLDDSSIDETNRLIARACSQAEQRFFVFPDSRLQVPIELSLTGCPVIEVLINGT
;
A
#
# COMPACT_ATOMS: atom_id res chain seq x y z
N MET A 1 -17.99 -0.68 24.77
CA MET A 1 -17.71 -1.96 24.07
C MET A 1 -19.04 -2.49 23.56
N ASN A 2 -19.30 -2.79 22.29
CA ASN A 2 -18.44 -3.15 21.18
C ASN A 2 -19.29 -2.97 19.90
N ILE A 3 -19.22 -1.80 19.24
CA ILE A 3 -19.95 -1.56 17.98
C ILE A 3 -19.25 -2.26 16.79
N LEU A 4 -17.99 -2.69 16.99
CA LEU A 4 -17.18 -3.40 16.00
C LEU A 4 -17.52 -4.89 15.81
N LYS A 5 -18.49 -5.45 16.54
CA LYS A 5 -18.80 -6.90 16.49
C LYS A 5 -19.81 -7.34 15.42
N GLN A 6 -20.30 -6.43 14.57
CA GLN A 6 -21.25 -6.77 13.50
C GLN A 6 -20.84 -6.19 12.14
N LEU A 7 -19.57 -6.33 11.77
CA LEU A 7 -19.26 -6.36 10.35
C LEU A 7 -19.85 -7.66 9.80
N LYS A 8 -20.96 -7.56 9.06
CA LYS A 8 -21.53 -8.68 8.31
C LYS A 8 -20.43 -9.23 7.41
N GLY A 9 -19.90 -10.40 7.76
CA GLY A 9 -18.99 -11.12 6.88
C GLY A 9 -19.68 -11.37 5.54
N PHE A 10 -18.93 -11.20 4.45
CA PHE A 10 -19.38 -11.60 3.13
C PHE A 10 -19.43 -13.13 3.10
N ASN A 11 -20.64 -13.68 2.92
CA ASN A 11 -20.79 -15.10 2.67
C ASN A 11 -20.59 -15.32 1.17
N PHE A 12 -19.36 -15.65 0.78
CA PHE A 12 -19.07 -16.11 -0.57
C PHE A 12 -19.58 -17.54 -0.66
N ASP A 13 -20.77 -17.74 -1.26
CA ASP A 13 -21.23 -19.08 -1.61
C ASP A 13 -20.10 -19.79 -2.36
N ALA A 14 -19.73 -20.98 -1.87
CA ALA A 14 -18.50 -21.65 -2.29
C ALA A 14 -18.49 -21.82 -3.81
N PRO A 15 -17.60 -21.13 -4.55
CA PRO A 15 -17.42 -21.38 -5.97
C PRO A 15 -17.02 -22.85 -6.15
N ASP A 16 -17.36 -23.43 -7.31
CA ASP A 16 -17.02 -24.82 -7.64
C ASP A 16 -15.58 -25.12 -7.23
N ALA A 17 -15.43 -26.11 -6.34
CA ALA A 17 -14.15 -26.48 -5.74
C ALA A 17 -13.17 -26.92 -6.84
N GLY A 18 -12.28 -26.01 -7.24
CA GLY A 18 -11.33 -26.19 -8.34
C GLY A 18 -11.36 -25.10 -9.40
N SER A 19 -12.31 -24.16 -9.35
CA SER A 19 -12.33 -23.00 -10.25
C SER A 19 -11.26 -21.96 -9.88
N GLU A 20 -10.76 -21.22 -10.87
CA GLU A 20 -9.83 -20.10 -10.65
C GLU A 20 -10.46 -19.00 -9.76
N PHE A 21 -11.79 -18.86 -9.81
CA PHE A 21 -12.56 -17.97 -8.94
C PHE A 21 -12.56 -18.42 -7.46
N ALA A 22 -12.52 -19.73 -7.19
CA ALA A 22 -12.34 -20.24 -5.83
C ALA A 22 -10.97 -19.86 -5.26
N ALA A 23 -9.92 -19.93 -6.09
CA ALA A 23 -8.60 -19.51 -5.69
C ALA A 23 -8.53 -18.00 -5.37
N LEU A 24 -9.24 -17.17 -6.15
CA LEU A 24 -9.36 -15.73 -5.86
C LEU A 24 -10.11 -15.49 -4.54
N ALA A 25 -11.26 -16.13 -4.35
CA ALA A 25 -12.06 -15.99 -3.13
C ALA A 25 -11.28 -16.39 -1.87
N ASP A 26 -10.51 -17.48 -1.95
CA ASP A 26 -9.61 -17.90 -0.87
C ASP A 26 -8.51 -16.88 -0.58
N ALA A 27 -7.94 -16.27 -1.62
CA ALA A 27 -6.91 -15.25 -1.44
C ALA A 27 -7.50 -13.97 -0.84
N LEU A 28 -8.67 -13.53 -1.31
CA LEU A 28 -9.40 -12.39 -0.75
C LEU A 28 -9.78 -12.61 0.72
N LYS A 29 -10.22 -13.82 1.08
CA LYS A 29 -10.48 -14.16 2.48
C LYS A 29 -9.24 -13.94 3.35
N LEU A 30 -8.07 -14.40 2.89
CA LEU A 30 -6.80 -14.20 3.60
C LEU A 30 -6.41 -12.73 3.70
N VAL A 31 -6.68 -11.92 2.66
CA VAL A 31 -6.51 -10.46 2.71
C VAL A 31 -7.37 -9.86 3.82
N THR A 32 -8.67 -10.21 3.86
CA THR A 32 -9.59 -9.67 4.89
C THR A 32 -9.26 -10.12 6.30
N GLU A 33 -8.58 -11.26 6.46
CA GLU A 33 -8.08 -11.77 7.73
C GLU A 33 -6.71 -11.20 8.12
N GLY A 34 -6.09 -10.36 7.27
CA GLY A 34 -4.78 -9.75 7.50
C GLY A 34 -3.65 -10.78 7.56
N LYS A 35 -3.71 -11.83 6.74
CA LYS A 35 -2.70 -12.90 6.70
C LYS A 35 -1.62 -12.60 5.67
N ASP A 36 -0.35 -12.69 6.09
CA ASP A 36 0.83 -12.43 5.25
C ASP A 36 0.93 -13.27 3.97
N ASN A 37 0.25 -14.43 3.92
CA ASN A 37 0.27 -15.32 2.76
C ASN A 37 -0.68 -14.90 1.62
N ALA A 38 -1.54 -13.89 1.83
CA ALA A 38 -2.56 -13.49 0.87
C ALA A 38 -1.96 -12.96 -0.43
N THR A 39 -0.99 -12.05 -0.32
CA THR A 39 -0.30 -11.42 -1.46
C THR A 39 0.44 -12.44 -2.30
N GLY A 40 1.06 -13.44 -1.66
CA GLY A 40 1.73 -14.55 -2.36
C GLY A 40 0.77 -15.40 -3.20
N LYS A 41 -0.43 -15.68 -2.67
CA LYS A 41 -1.47 -16.41 -3.42
C LYS A 41 -2.02 -15.59 -4.58
N LEU A 42 -2.30 -14.31 -4.38
CA LEU A 42 -2.76 -13.41 -5.44
C LEU A 42 -1.72 -13.28 -6.56
N LYS A 43 -0.44 -13.15 -6.19
CA LYS A 43 0.67 -13.09 -7.16
C LYS A 43 0.77 -14.36 -7.99
N HIS A 44 0.66 -15.52 -7.33
CA HIS A 44 0.64 -16.80 -8.04
C HIS A 44 -0.54 -16.82 -9.02
N LEU A 45 -1.74 -16.48 -8.57
CA LEU A 45 -2.95 -16.47 -9.40
C LEU A 45 -2.79 -15.53 -10.61
N TYR A 46 -2.33 -14.29 -10.40
CA TYR A 46 -2.05 -13.32 -11.47
C TYR A 46 -1.10 -13.88 -12.55
N SER A 47 -0.10 -14.67 -12.15
CA SER A 47 0.86 -15.26 -13.07
C SER A 47 0.37 -16.51 -13.80
N THR A 48 -0.62 -17.23 -13.26
CA THR A 48 -1.02 -18.55 -13.74
C THR A 48 -2.38 -18.59 -14.40
N VAL A 49 -3.26 -17.63 -14.09
CA VAL A 49 -4.64 -17.60 -14.57
C VAL A 49 -4.68 -17.29 -16.06
N LYS A 50 -5.57 -17.98 -16.79
CA LYS A 50 -5.74 -17.79 -18.24
C LYS A 50 -6.84 -16.79 -18.58
N ASP A 51 -7.80 -16.63 -17.69
CA ASP A 51 -8.90 -15.70 -17.87
C ASP A 51 -8.41 -14.26 -17.69
N ASP A 52 -8.54 -13.45 -18.74
CA ASP A 52 -8.04 -12.06 -18.75
C ASP A 52 -8.80 -11.15 -17.77
N SER A 53 -10.09 -11.42 -17.54
CA SER A 53 -10.89 -10.66 -16.57
C SER A 53 -10.41 -10.95 -15.16
N LEU A 54 -10.20 -12.22 -14.83
CA LEU A 54 -9.72 -12.64 -13.52
C LEU A 54 -8.29 -12.19 -13.28
N LYS A 55 -7.45 -12.19 -14.32
CA LYS A 55 -6.11 -11.63 -14.28
C LYS A 55 -6.11 -10.14 -13.96
N SER A 56 -7.00 -9.38 -14.61
CA SER A 56 -7.18 -7.95 -14.37
C SER A 56 -7.61 -7.67 -12.94
N GLU A 57 -8.58 -8.42 -12.41
CA GLU A 57 -9.00 -8.32 -11.01
C GLU A 57 -7.85 -8.60 -10.03
N CYS A 58 -7.06 -9.65 -10.30
CA CYS A 58 -5.87 -9.94 -9.49
C CYS A 58 -4.85 -8.80 -9.55
N ALA A 59 -4.64 -8.17 -10.71
CA ALA A 59 -3.71 -7.07 -10.88
C ALA A 59 -4.13 -5.85 -10.05
N VAL A 60 -5.41 -5.47 -10.10
CA VAL A 60 -5.97 -4.35 -9.33
C VAL A 60 -5.81 -4.59 -7.83
N ILE A 61 -6.21 -5.77 -7.33
CA ILE A 61 -6.10 -6.09 -5.91
C ILE A 61 -4.63 -6.12 -5.47
N LEU A 62 -3.74 -6.73 -6.26
CA LEU A 62 -2.30 -6.76 -5.95
C LEU A 62 -1.71 -5.36 -5.90
N PHE A 63 -2.09 -4.49 -6.85
CA PHE A 63 -1.65 -3.11 -6.87
C PHE A 63 -2.10 -2.38 -5.61
N ASP A 64 -3.38 -2.48 -5.24
CA ASP A 64 -3.92 -1.80 -4.06
C ASP A 64 -3.23 -2.25 -2.77
N LEU A 65 -2.92 -3.54 -2.64
CA LEU A 65 -2.19 -4.08 -1.48
C LEU A 65 -0.78 -3.50 -1.38
N TYR A 66 0.00 -3.55 -2.47
CA TYR A 66 1.35 -2.98 -2.46
C TYR A 66 1.36 -1.47 -2.31
N PHE A 67 0.36 -0.80 -2.89
CA PHE A 67 0.20 0.64 -2.79
C PHE A 67 -0.09 1.07 -1.35
N ALA A 68 -0.98 0.35 -0.66
CA ALA A 68 -1.29 0.60 0.75
C ALA A 68 -0.05 0.40 1.67
N GLU A 69 0.81 -0.56 1.35
CA GLU A 69 2.05 -0.83 2.08
C GLU A 69 3.23 0.06 1.65
N SER A 70 3.04 0.92 0.65
CA SER A 70 4.12 1.70 0.02
C SER A 70 5.25 0.83 -0.53
N ASP A 71 4.97 -0.43 -0.91
CA ASP A 71 5.93 -1.35 -1.51
C ASP A 71 6.04 -1.12 -3.02
N TRP A 72 6.55 0.05 -3.39
CA TRP A 72 6.70 0.48 -4.79
C TRP A 72 7.54 -0.49 -5.62
N LYS A 73 8.52 -1.13 -4.96
CA LYS A 73 9.41 -2.09 -5.59
C LYS A 73 8.64 -3.32 -6.09
N GLN A 74 7.69 -3.82 -5.31
CA GLN A 74 6.85 -4.93 -5.77
C GLN A 74 5.89 -4.51 -6.88
N ILE A 75 5.36 -3.28 -6.85
CA ILE A 75 4.51 -2.79 -7.95
C ILE A 75 5.28 -2.83 -9.28
N GLU A 76 6.52 -2.35 -9.28
CA GLU A 76 7.39 -2.34 -10.46
C GLU A 76 7.81 -3.76 -10.88
N LEU A 77 8.29 -4.60 -9.95
CA LEU A 77 8.74 -5.96 -10.24
C LEU A 77 7.66 -6.87 -10.82
N ASN A 78 6.40 -6.65 -10.44
CA ASN A 78 5.27 -7.43 -10.94
C ASN A 78 4.66 -6.83 -12.23
N GLY A 79 5.25 -5.75 -12.80
CA GLY A 79 4.78 -5.13 -14.04
C GLY A 79 3.46 -4.37 -13.91
N LEU A 80 3.02 -4.07 -12.69
CA LEU A 80 1.71 -3.46 -12.43
C LEU A 80 1.67 -1.98 -12.84
N LEU A 81 2.82 -1.34 -13.05
CA LEU A 81 2.90 0.04 -13.55
C LEU A 81 2.48 0.19 -15.01
N ASP A 82 2.35 -0.91 -15.75
CA ASP A 82 1.99 -0.92 -17.17
C ASP A 82 0.68 -1.71 -17.43
N ASP A 83 0.08 -2.29 -16.38
CA ASP A 83 -1.16 -3.05 -16.52
C ASP A 83 -2.35 -2.11 -16.74
N SER A 84 -3.04 -2.29 -17.86
CA SER A 84 -4.15 -1.42 -18.30
C SER A 84 -5.38 -1.50 -17.41
N SER A 85 -5.52 -2.56 -16.60
CA SER A 85 -6.65 -2.71 -15.67
C SER A 85 -6.60 -1.74 -14.48
N ILE A 86 -5.41 -1.22 -14.17
CA ILE A 86 -5.20 -0.30 -13.03
C ILE A 86 -5.52 1.13 -13.46
N ASP A 87 -6.02 1.95 -12.53
CA ASP A 87 -6.27 3.36 -12.80
C ASP A 87 -4.97 4.11 -13.18
N GLU A 88 -5.04 4.93 -14.23
CA GLU A 88 -3.86 5.66 -14.74
C GLU A 88 -3.28 6.62 -13.70
N THR A 89 -4.12 7.31 -12.94
CA THR A 89 -3.69 8.23 -11.88
C THR A 89 -2.93 7.49 -10.81
N ASN A 90 -3.43 6.32 -10.39
CA ASN A 90 -2.76 5.47 -9.41
C ASN A 90 -1.39 5.00 -9.91
N ARG A 91 -1.28 4.58 -11.18
CA ARG A 91 0.02 4.20 -11.78
C ARG A 91 0.99 5.38 -11.81
N LEU A 92 0.53 6.58 -12.14
CA LEU A 92 1.36 7.80 -12.14
C LEU A 92 1.86 8.14 -10.74
N ILE A 93 1.01 8.03 -9.72
CA ILE A 93 1.40 8.23 -8.33
C ILE A 93 2.45 7.20 -7.92
N ALA A 94 2.21 5.91 -8.18
CA ALA A 94 3.15 4.85 -7.86
C ALA A 94 4.51 5.04 -8.55
N ARG A 95 4.53 5.47 -9.82
CA ARG A 95 5.77 5.83 -10.55
C ARG A 95 6.51 6.99 -9.91
N ALA A 96 5.79 8.05 -9.52
CA ALA A 96 6.41 9.19 -8.85
C ALA A 96 6.99 8.79 -7.48
N CYS A 97 6.27 7.96 -6.72
CA CYS A 97 6.69 7.46 -5.43
C CYS A 97 7.87 6.47 -5.52
N SER A 98 7.94 5.63 -6.56
CA SER A 98 9.06 4.70 -6.75
C SER A 98 10.38 5.41 -7.09
N GLN A 99 10.30 6.57 -7.72
CA GLN A 99 11.45 7.41 -8.09
C GLN A 99 11.85 8.41 -7.00
N ALA A 100 11.02 8.59 -5.97
CA ALA A 100 11.32 9.52 -4.89
C ALA A 100 12.53 9.01 -4.09
N GLU A 101 13.54 9.86 -3.93
CA GLU A 101 14.68 9.54 -3.07
C GLU A 101 14.21 9.23 -1.65
N GLN A 102 14.70 8.12 -1.10
CA GLN A 102 14.37 7.72 0.26
C GLN A 102 14.93 8.78 1.22
N ARG A 103 14.03 9.58 1.81
CA ARG A 103 14.42 10.59 2.80
C ARG A 103 14.68 9.90 4.12
N PHE A 104 15.91 10.00 4.61
CA PHE A 104 16.29 9.55 5.93
C PHE A 104 16.16 10.71 6.91
N PHE A 105 15.28 10.56 7.89
CA PHE A 105 15.20 11.47 9.02
C PHE A 105 16.06 10.90 10.13
N VAL A 106 17.11 11.63 10.50
CA VAL A 106 17.94 11.28 11.65
C VAL A 106 17.53 12.19 12.80
N PHE A 107 16.98 11.59 13.84
CA PHE A 107 16.83 12.29 15.12
C PHE A 107 18.13 12.11 15.91
N PRO A 108 18.68 13.16 16.50
CA PRO A 108 19.86 13.02 17.33
C PRO A 108 19.54 12.19 18.57
N ASP A 109 20.43 11.27 18.92
CA ASP A 109 20.31 10.42 20.12
C ASP A 109 20.38 11.21 21.43
N SER A 110 20.94 12.42 21.38
CA SER A 110 21.06 13.33 22.51
C SER A 110 19.93 14.36 22.53
N ARG A 111 19.48 14.73 23.73
CA ARG A 111 18.55 15.84 23.94
C ARG A 111 19.15 17.14 23.39
N LEU A 112 18.55 17.67 22.32
CA LEU A 112 18.87 19.00 21.80
C LEU A 112 18.30 20.07 22.74
N GLN A 113 19.16 20.98 23.21
CA GLN A 113 18.73 22.27 23.76
C GLN A 113 18.88 23.31 22.66
N VAL A 114 17.75 23.76 22.12
CA VAL A 114 17.73 24.86 21.14
C VAL A 114 17.59 26.15 21.93
N PRO A 115 18.57 27.09 21.87
CA PRO A 115 18.43 28.39 22.49
C PRO A 115 17.23 29.11 21.87
N ILE A 116 16.37 29.65 22.72
CA ILE A 116 15.19 30.42 22.31
C ILE A 116 15.59 31.89 22.30
N GLU A 117 15.37 32.55 21.17
CA GLU A 117 15.44 34.00 21.10
C GLU A 117 14.06 34.62 21.35
N LEU A 118 14.03 35.86 21.83
CA LEU A 118 12.78 36.58 22.02
C LEU A 118 12.56 37.52 20.84
N SER A 119 11.33 37.56 20.34
CA SER A 119 10.88 38.58 19.38
C SER A 119 10.98 39.97 20.01
N LEU A 120 10.83 41.00 19.17
CA LEU A 120 10.74 42.39 19.61
C LEU A 120 9.59 42.66 20.60
N THR A 121 8.58 41.78 20.66
CA THR A 121 7.45 41.85 21.60
C THR A 121 7.63 40.93 22.82
N GLY A 122 8.79 40.29 22.97
CA GLY A 122 9.11 39.40 24.10
C GLY A 122 8.55 37.98 23.96
N CYS A 123 8.13 37.55 22.77
CA CYS A 123 7.62 36.20 22.54
C CYS A 123 8.76 35.26 22.14
N PRO A 124 8.81 34.01 22.62
CA PRO A 124 9.81 33.04 22.20
C PRO A 124 9.70 32.74 20.70
N VAL A 125 10.82 32.81 19.98
CA VAL A 125 10.93 32.54 18.54
C VAL A 125 12.04 31.52 18.31
N ILE A 126 11.79 30.61 17.37
CA ILE A 126 12.78 29.68 16.84
C ILE A 126 12.82 29.92 15.32
N GLU A 127 13.99 30.31 14.81
CA GLU A 127 14.20 30.42 13.37
C GLU A 127 14.59 29.05 12.80
N VAL A 128 13.87 28.61 11.77
CA VAL A 128 14.15 27.36 11.06
C VAL A 128 14.60 27.70 9.66
N LEU A 129 15.87 27.45 9.36
CA LEU A 129 16.38 27.54 8.00
C LEU A 129 16.18 26.21 7.29
N ILE A 130 15.33 26.20 6.26
CA ILE A 130 15.16 25.03 5.39
C ILE A 130 16.14 25.18 4.24
N ASN A 131 17.23 24.41 4.27
CA ASN A 131 18.11 24.26 3.12
C ASN A 131 17.39 23.37 2.10
N GLY A 132 16.74 23.99 1.12
CA GLY A 132 16.22 23.29 -0.05
C GLY A 132 17.32 23.14 -1.10
N THR A 133 17.57 21.91 -1.53
CA THR A 133 18.23 21.61 -2.82
C THR A 133 17.17 21.44 -3.90
#